data_AF-A0A1H0JU37-F1
#
_entry.id   AF-A0A1H0JU37-F1
#
_cell.length_a   1.000
_cell.length_b   1.000
_cell.length_c   1.000
_cell.angle_alpha   90.00
_cell.angle_beta   90.00
_cell.angle_gamma   90.00
#
_symmetry.space_group_name_H-M   'P 1'
#
loop_
_entity.id
_entity.type
_entity.pdbx_description
1 polymer ?
#
loop_
_entity_poly.entity_id
_entity_poly.type
_entity_poly.pdbx_seq_one_letter_code
_entity_poly.pdbx_strand_id
1 'polypeptide(L)'
;MFILHQTGYQMDNLANILALEIKQEIATRYFSFRKKAETESEEYKKQLDQAKISLQPTLDTIAGELATMKVLLVPDSVVYLDFLTFTRLPQSLGEQGDEGQSTEKKLNHLIFGPIFIKKHKHKKLVFSTYQALETALAKYCEEQNRLVKWHNSLEKEIDHFFRNNDIGSILDFLRQMNSPDGTRSTILDTSPGPGSDKLNRELRIFPPPPVSAELVILPLIPHFKNAKPTLKQLALRAFPGYQAN
;
A
#
# COMPACT_ATOMS: atom_id res chain seq x y z
N MET A 1 38.15 62.67 2.92
CA MET A 1 37.90 61.57 1.95
C MET A 1 38.16 60.22 2.64
N PHE A 2 37.35 59.84 3.65
CA PHE A 2 37.57 58.61 4.43
C PHE A 2 36.28 57.89 4.90
N ILE A 3 35.08 58.34 4.47
CA ILE A 3 33.80 57.79 4.97
C ILE A 3 33.24 56.68 4.05
N LEU A 4 33.71 56.56 2.80
CA LEU A 4 33.18 55.58 1.84
C LEU A 4 33.79 54.18 1.95
N HIS A 5 34.88 53.99 2.71
CA HIS A 5 35.56 52.69 2.82
C HIS A 5 35.04 51.83 3.99
N GLN A 6 34.28 52.42 4.91
CA GLN A 6 33.81 51.75 6.13
C GLN A 6 32.42 51.11 5.96
N THR A 7 31.62 51.61 5.01
CA THR A 7 30.27 51.10 4.70
C THR A 7 30.30 49.83 3.83
N GLY A 8 31.26 49.68 2.92
CA GLY A 8 31.43 48.45 2.12
C GLY A 8 31.77 47.24 2.97
N TYR A 9 32.70 47.40 3.92
CA TYR A 9 33.15 46.31 4.82
C TYR A 9 32.07 45.85 5.80
N GLN A 10 31.14 46.74 6.21
CA GLN A 10 30.00 46.37 7.06
C GLN A 10 28.89 45.64 6.29
N MET A 11 28.64 46.02 5.04
CA MET A 11 27.63 45.35 4.18
C MET A 11 28.05 43.94 3.77
N ASP A 12 29.34 43.74 3.46
CA ASP A 12 29.88 42.41 3.16
C ASP A 12 29.83 41.49 4.40
N ASN A 13 30.02 42.04 5.61
CA ASN A 13 29.91 41.28 6.85
C ASN A 13 28.46 40.88 7.16
N LEU A 14 27.50 41.79 6.94
CA LEU A 14 26.07 41.51 7.12
C LEU A 14 25.57 40.45 6.14
N ALA A 15 25.94 40.55 4.86
CA ALA A 15 25.58 39.57 3.83
C ALA A 15 26.14 38.17 4.17
N ASN A 16 27.38 38.10 4.67
CA ASN A 16 27.99 36.84 5.09
C ASN A 16 27.32 36.23 6.34
N ILE A 17 26.95 37.05 7.33
CA ILE A 17 26.21 36.60 8.51
C ILE A 17 24.83 36.06 8.11
N LEU A 18 24.09 36.80 7.29
CA LEU A 18 22.77 36.37 6.78
C LEU A 18 22.88 35.10 5.94
N ALA A 19 23.89 34.98 5.08
CA ALA A 19 24.10 33.77 4.30
C ALA A 19 24.44 32.55 5.17
N LEU A 20 25.18 32.75 6.28
CA LEU A 20 25.46 31.69 7.25
C LEU A 20 24.21 31.26 8.01
N GLU A 21 23.41 32.21 8.49
CA GLU A 21 22.15 31.92 9.17
C GLU A 21 21.17 31.18 8.26
N ILE A 22 20.99 31.65 7.02
CA ILE A 22 20.12 31.00 6.03
C ILE A 22 20.62 29.56 5.76
N LYS A 23 21.94 29.36 5.55
CA LYS A 23 22.53 28.01 5.36
C LYS A 23 22.25 27.10 6.56
N GLN A 24 22.42 27.60 7.78
CA GLN A 24 22.15 26.84 8.99
C GLN A 24 20.67 26.49 9.12
N GLU A 25 19.76 27.41 8.81
CA GLU A 25 18.33 27.17 8.84
C GLU A 25 17.91 26.11 7.81
N ILE A 26 18.38 26.22 6.56
CA ILE A 26 18.11 25.26 5.49
C ILE A 26 18.66 23.87 5.86
N ALA A 27 19.91 23.81 6.33
CA ALA A 27 20.52 22.57 6.77
C ALA A 27 19.71 21.94 7.92
N THR A 28 19.34 22.73 8.92
CA THR A 28 18.55 22.26 10.07
C THR A 28 17.20 21.72 9.61
N ARG A 29 16.47 22.46 8.77
CA ARG A 29 15.17 22.04 8.23
C ARG A 29 15.29 20.76 7.41
N TYR A 30 16.29 20.67 6.54
CA TYR A 30 16.54 19.50 5.72
C TYR A 30 16.92 18.27 6.55
N PHE A 31 17.94 18.36 7.42
CA PHE A 31 18.38 17.21 8.23
C PHE A 31 17.31 16.78 9.23
N SER A 32 16.54 17.72 9.78
CA SER A 32 15.41 17.40 10.66
C SER A 32 14.33 16.62 9.91
N PHE A 33 13.92 17.07 8.73
CA PHE A 33 12.98 16.35 7.87
C PHE A 33 13.51 14.99 7.47
N ARG A 34 14.78 14.92 7.03
CA ARG A 34 15.41 13.68 6.60
C ARG A 34 15.40 12.63 7.69
N LYS A 35 15.83 13.00 8.90
CA LYS A 35 15.80 12.12 10.06
C LYS A 35 14.39 11.63 10.36
N LYS A 36 13.39 12.52 10.30
CA LYS A 36 11.98 12.16 10.50
C LYS A 36 11.50 11.15 9.44
N ALA A 37 11.68 11.47 8.16
CA ALA A 37 11.25 10.63 7.05
C ALA A 37 11.95 9.26 7.03
N GLU A 38 13.24 9.21 7.35
CA GLU A 38 13.99 7.96 7.50
C GLU A 38 13.45 7.12 8.67
N THR A 39 13.23 7.74 9.83
CA THR A 39 12.67 7.06 11.02
C THR A 39 11.28 6.50 10.73
N GLU A 40 10.41 7.29 10.11
CA GLU A 40 9.06 6.83 9.77
C GLU A 40 9.07 5.76 8.66
N SER A 41 9.99 5.85 7.71
CA SER A 41 10.17 4.82 6.68
C SER A 41 10.66 3.49 7.27
N GLU A 42 11.57 3.54 8.25
CA GLU A 42 12.02 2.37 8.99
C GLU A 42 10.89 1.75 9.81
N GLU A 43 10.10 2.57 10.50
CA GLU A 43 8.96 2.09 11.28
C GLU A 43 7.88 1.48 10.37
N TYR A 44 7.58 2.11 9.23
CA TYR A 44 6.68 1.54 8.22
C TYR A 44 7.17 0.16 7.74
N LYS A 45 8.46 0.01 7.43
CA LYS A 45 9.04 -1.28 7.02
C LYS A 45 8.88 -2.34 8.10
N LYS A 46 9.19 -2.03 9.36
CA LYS A 46 8.99 -2.95 10.49
C LYS A 46 7.53 -3.38 10.62
N GLN A 47 6.60 -2.44 10.44
CA GLN A 47 5.16 -2.72 10.51
C GLN A 47 4.67 -3.55 9.32
N LEU A 48 5.26 -3.35 8.13
CA LEU A 48 5.01 -4.18 6.96
C LEU A 48 5.49 -5.62 7.17
N ASP A 49 6.70 -5.80 7.71
CA ASP A 49 7.25 -7.11 8.07
C ASP A 49 6.38 -7.83 9.11
N GLN A 50 5.96 -7.12 10.15
CA GLN A 50 5.06 -7.65 11.18
C GLN A 50 3.67 -8.00 10.62
N ALA A 51 3.15 -7.18 9.70
CA ALA A 51 1.89 -7.44 9.03
C ALA A 51 1.97 -8.71 8.17
N LYS A 52 3.08 -8.93 7.47
CA LYS A 52 3.29 -10.16 6.69
C LYS A 52 3.17 -11.42 7.56
N ILE A 53 3.81 -11.41 8.73
CA ILE A 53 3.74 -12.54 9.67
C ILE A 53 2.33 -12.69 10.26
N SER A 54 1.73 -11.58 10.71
CA SER A 54 0.44 -11.61 11.41
C SER A 54 -0.77 -11.86 10.50
N LEU A 55 -0.67 -11.50 9.21
CA LEU A 55 -1.72 -11.74 8.22
C LEU A 55 -1.63 -13.13 7.59
N GLN A 56 -0.51 -13.85 7.71
CA GLN A 56 -0.36 -15.19 7.15
C GLN A 56 -1.47 -16.16 7.62
N PRO A 57 -1.80 -16.27 8.93
CA PRO A 57 -2.91 -17.13 9.36
C PRO A 57 -4.27 -16.71 8.79
N THR A 58 -4.45 -15.41 8.51
CA THR A 58 -5.68 -14.90 7.89
C THR A 58 -5.74 -15.29 6.42
N LEU A 59 -4.62 -15.24 5.70
CA LEU A 59 -4.51 -15.74 4.32
C LEU A 59 -4.75 -17.24 4.24
N ASP A 60 -4.20 -18.02 5.19
CA ASP A 60 -4.44 -19.46 5.24
C ASP A 60 -5.93 -19.77 5.48
N THR A 61 -6.59 -18.98 6.34
CA THR A 61 -8.05 -19.07 6.54
C THR A 61 -8.82 -18.75 5.25
N ILE A 62 -8.44 -17.69 4.53
CA ILE A 62 -9.06 -17.33 3.23
C ILE A 62 -8.88 -18.46 2.22
N ALA A 63 -7.69 -19.04 2.13
CA ALA A 63 -7.39 -20.16 1.24
C ALA A 63 -8.23 -21.41 1.60
N GLY A 64 -8.33 -21.74 2.89
CA GLY A 64 -9.12 -22.88 3.38
C GLY A 64 -10.63 -22.72 3.12
N GLU A 65 -11.17 -21.52 3.32
CA GLU A 65 -12.58 -21.22 3.01
C GLU A 65 -12.85 -21.22 1.49
N LEU A 66 -11.90 -20.75 0.67
CA LEU A 66 -11.99 -20.86 -0.79
C LEU A 66 -11.95 -22.32 -1.27
N ALA A 67 -11.06 -23.14 -0.70
CA ALA A 67 -11.02 -24.57 -0.97
C ALA A 67 -12.32 -25.26 -0.55
N THR A 68 -12.87 -24.91 0.61
CA THR A 68 -14.18 -25.38 1.07
C THR A 68 -15.29 -24.99 0.09
N MET A 69 -15.30 -23.72 -0.35
CA MET A 69 -16.27 -23.24 -1.34
C MET A 69 -16.14 -23.99 -2.67
N LYS A 70 -14.91 -24.27 -3.12
CA LYS A 70 -14.63 -25.10 -4.30
C LYS A 70 -15.31 -26.46 -4.13
N VAL A 71 -15.01 -27.20 -3.06
CA VAL A 71 -15.62 -28.53 -2.82
C VAL A 71 -17.15 -28.48 -2.79
N LEU A 72 -17.74 -27.45 -2.15
CA LEU A 72 -19.18 -27.30 -2.09
C LEU A 72 -19.81 -27.00 -3.46
N LEU A 73 -19.11 -26.26 -4.33
CA LEU A 73 -19.64 -25.85 -5.63
C LEU A 73 -19.20 -26.77 -6.79
N VAL A 74 -18.29 -27.72 -6.57
CA VAL A 74 -17.60 -28.53 -7.61
C VAL A 74 -18.38 -29.64 -8.32
N PRO A 75 -19.66 -29.99 -8.02
CA PRO A 75 -20.39 -30.86 -8.95
C PRO A 75 -20.48 -30.29 -10.38
N ASP A 76 -20.30 -28.98 -10.54
CA ASP A 76 -20.19 -28.26 -11.81
C ASP A 76 -19.06 -27.20 -11.71
N SER A 77 -17.96 -27.41 -12.44
CA SER A 77 -16.80 -26.50 -12.45
C SER A 77 -17.16 -25.07 -12.88
N VAL A 78 -18.25 -24.90 -13.64
CA VAL A 78 -18.77 -23.60 -14.07
C VAL A 78 -19.34 -22.81 -12.89
N VAL A 79 -20.01 -23.47 -11.94
CA VAL A 79 -20.61 -22.81 -10.78
C VAL A 79 -19.54 -22.18 -9.88
N TYR A 80 -18.40 -22.85 -9.72
CA TYR A 80 -17.28 -22.30 -8.97
C TYR A 80 -16.64 -21.10 -9.70
N LEU A 81 -16.54 -21.13 -11.02
CA LEU A 81 -16.06 -20.00 -11.82
C LEU A 81 -17.01 -18.79 -11.73
N ASP A 82 -18.33 -19.02 -11.74
CA ASP A 82 -19.34 -17.97 -11.52
C ASP A 82 -19.15 -17.31 -10.13
N PHE A 83 -18.84 -18.11 -9.12
CA PHE A 83 -18.52 -17.62 -7.78
C PHE A 83 -17.25 -16.76 -7.75
N LEU A 84 -16.17 -17.20 -8.41
CA LEU A 84 -14.93 -16.43 -8.50
C LEU A 84 -15.14 -15.13 -9.28
N THR A 85 -15.94 -15.16 -10.34
CA THR A 85 -16.30 -13.96 -11.12
C THR A 85 -17.10 -12.97 -10.28
N PHE A 86 -18.05 -13.47 -9.50
CA PHE A 86 -18.87 -12.66 -8.59
C PHE A 86 -18.03 -12.00 -7.48
N THR A 87 -17.09 -12.75 -6.90
CA THR A 87 -16.25 -12.26 -5.79
C THR A 87 -14.98 -11.53 -6.25
N ARG A 88 -14.59 -11.70 -7.52
CA ARG A 88 -13.33 -11.21 -8.11
C ARG A 88 -12.07 -11.75 -7.41
N LEU A 89 -12.19 -12.85 -6.67
CA LEU A 89 -11.06 -13.48 -6.00
C LEU A 89 -10.24 -14.29 -7.02
N PRO A 90 -8.90 -14.24 -6.92
CA PRO A 90 -8.05 -15.03 -7.80
C PRO A 90 -8.15 -16.51 -7.45
N GLN A 91 -8.27 -17.36 -8.48
CA GLN A 91 -8.39 -18.80 -8.34
C GLN A 91 -7.19 -19.42 -7.59
N SER A 92 -6.00 -18.87 -7.79
CA SER A 92 -4.74 -19.37 -7.24
C SER A 92 -4.70 -19.41 -5.71
N LEU A 93 -5.50 -18.59 -5.00
CA LEU A 93 -5.55 -18.59 -3.53
C LEU A 93 -6.08 -19.90 -2.95
N GLY A 94 -7.03 -20.54 -3.63
CA GLY A 94 -7.64 -21.80 -3.17
C GLY A 94 -6.87 -23.06 -3.58
N GLU A 95 -5.78 -22.90 -4.35
CA GLU A 95 -5.01 -24.02 -4.92
C GLU A 95 -3.66 -24.24 -4.20
N GLN A 96 -3.25 -23.31 -3.35
CA GLN A 96 -1.94 -23.31 -2.68
C GLN A 96 -1.85 -24.25 -1.45
N GLY A 97 -2.90 -25.01 -1.14
CA GLY A 97 -2.93 -25.90 0.04
C GLY A 97 -3.18 -27.37 -0.31
N ASP A 98 -2.31 -28.24 0.20
CA ASP A 98 -2.49 -29.71 0.23
C ASP A 98 -3.78 -30.15 0.98
N GLU A 99 -4.43 -29.19 1.66
CA GLU A 99 -5.68 -29.36 2.40
C GLU A 99 -6.89 -29.69 1.51
N GLY A 100 -6.87 -29.36 0.22
CA GLY A 100 -8.00 -29.61 -0.70
C GLY A 100 -8.50 -31.07 -0.64
N GLN A 101 -7.56 -32.04 -0.60
CA GLN A 101 -7.90 -33.47 -0.54
C GLN A 101 -8.42 -33.92 0.84
N SER A 102 -8.01 -33.26 1.92
CA SER A 102 -8.46 -33.56 3.29
C SER A 102 -9.84 -32.96 3.56
N THR A 103 -10.08 -31.77 3.05
CA THR A 103 -11.35 -31.04 3.14
C THR A 103 -12.45 -31.74 2.36
N GLU A 104 -12.15 -32.32 1.19
CA GLU A 104 -13.08 -33.18 0.44
C GLU A 104 -13.56 -34.39 1.26
N LYS A 105 -12.63 -35.15 1.86
CA LYS A 105 -12.96 -36.33 2.69
C LYS A 105 -13.77 -35.95 3.93
N LYS A 106 -13.49 -34.78 4.53
CA LYS A 106 -14.23 -34.26 5.69
C LYS A 106 -15.60 -33.68 5.33
N LEU A 107 -15.77 -33.08 4.15
CA LEU A 107 -17.09 -32.56 3.77
C LEU A 107 -18.03 -33.67 3.32
N ASN A 108 -17.48 -34.70 2.67
CA ASN A 108 -18.25 -35.84 2.19
C ASN A 108 -19.07 -36.50 3.31
N HIS A 109 -18.50 -36.78 4.49
CA HIS A 109 -19.25 -37.41 5.58
C HIS A 109 -20.38 -36.53 6.17
N LEU A 110 -20.26 -35.20 6.10
CA LEU A 110 -21.29 -34.27 6.58
C LEU A 110 -22.49 -34.16 5.62
N ILE A 111 -22.28 -34.53 4.35
CA ILE A 111 -23.27 -34.40 3.27
C ILE A 111 -24.10 -35.69 3.08
N PHE A 112 -23.71 -36.86 3.62
CA PHE A 112 -24.43 -38.13 3.44
C PHE A 112 -25.55 -38.40 4.48
N GLY A 113 -26.72 -37.75 4.32
CA GLY A 113 -27.99 -38.06 5.03
C GLY A 113 -29.25 -38.04 4.12
N PRO A 114 -30.49 -37.99 4.64
CA PRO A 114 -31.72 -37.92 3.82
C PRO A 114 -31.77 -36.69 2.90
N ILE A 115 -32.21 -36.83 1.64
CA ILE A 115 -32.02 -35.86 0.53
C ILE A 115 -32.48 -34.42 0.84
N PHE A 116 -33.64 -34.24 1.48
CA PHE A 116 -34.14 -32.89 1.82
C PHE A 116 -33.32 -32.24 2.95
N ILE A 117 -32.87 -33.05 3.92
CA ILE A 117 -31.97 -32.62 4.98
C ILE A 117 -30.60 -32.24 4.37
N LYS A 118 -30.15 -32.92 3.30
CA LYS A 118 -28.92 -32.58 2.56
C LYS A 118 -28.99 -31.20 1.93
N LYS A 119 -30.09 -30.83 1.27
CA LYS A 119 -30.21 -29.52 0.56
C LYS A 119 -30.15 -28.33 1.52
N HIS A 120 -30.84 -28.42 2.66
CA HIS A 120 -30.80 -27.36 3.66
C HIS A 120 -29.41 -27.27 4.32
N LYS A 121 -28.81 -28.41 4.69
CA LYS A 121 -27.44 -28.45 5.25
C LYS A 121 -26.39 -27.92 4.28
N HIS A 122 -26.45 -28.31 3.01
CA HIS A 122 -25.54 -27.83 1.96
C HIS A 122 -25.61 -26.30 1.80
N LYS A 123 -26.81 -25.75 1.64
CA LYS A 123 -27.01 -24.30 1.53
C LYS A 123 -26.52 -23.56 2.78
N LYS A 124 -26.79 -24.11 3.98
CA LYS A 124 -26.31 -23.53 5.24
C LYS A 124 -24.79 -23.49 5.28
N LEU A 125 -24.13 -24.56 4.79
CA LEU A 125 -22.69 -24.67 4.75
C LEU A 125 -22.05 -23.68 3.77
N VAL A 126 -22.62 -23.53 2.56
CA VAL A 126 -22.20 -22.48 1.60
C VAL A 126 -22.31 -21.09 2.23
N PHE A 127 -23.40 -20.82 2.94
CA PHE A 127 -23.59 -19.52 3.60
C PHE A 127 -22.60 -19.29 4.73
N SER A 128 -22.35 -20.28 5.59
CA SER A 128 -21.39 -20.14 6.68
C SER A 128 -19.95 -19.97 6.17
N THR A 129 -19.56 -20.75 5.15
CA THR A 129 -18.25 -20.63 4.48
C THR A 129 -18.09 -19.24 3.86
N TYR A 130 -19.12 -18.72 3.20
CA TYR A 130 -19.07 -17.35 2.67
C TYR A 130 -18.91 -16.30 3.77
N GLN A 131 -19.63 -16.42 4.87
CA GLN A 131 -19.53 -15.46 5.99
C GLN A 131 -18.16 -15.51 6.68
N ALA A 132 -17.58 -16.71 6.82
CA ALA A 132 -16.21 -16.87 7.32
C ALA A 132 -15.20 -16.21 6.37
N LEU A 133 -15.34 -16.45 5.06
CA LEU A 133 -14.52 -15.83 4.03
C LEU A 133 -14.64 -14.30 4.03
N GLU A 134 -15.87 -13.76 4.12
CA GLU A 134 -16.14 -12.31 4.21
C GLU A 134 -15.45 -11.70 5.43
N THR A 135 -15.54 -12.35 6.58
CA THR A 135 -14.93 -11.87 7.82
C THR A 135 -13.40 -11.86 7.72
N ALA A 136 -12.80 -12.94 7.20
CA ALA A 136 -11.35 -13.05 7.04
C ALA A 136 -10.82 -12.02 6.02
N LEU A 137 -11.50 -11.86 4.88
CA LEU A 137 -11.14 -10.86 3.87
C LEU A 137 -11.29 -9.43 4.39
N ALA A 138 -12.36 -9.13 5.13
CA ALA A 138 -12.54 -7.80 5.72
C ALA A 138 -11.38 -7.44 6.64
N LYS A 139 -11.00 -8.36 7.54
CA LYS A 139 -9.86 -8.17 8.45
C LYS A 139 -8.54 -7.98 7.68
N TYR A 140 -8.30 -8.80 6.66
CA TYR A 140 -7.10 -8.69 5.83
C TYR A 140 -7.04 -7.33 5.09
N CYS A 141 -8.16 -6.94 4.45
CA CYS A 141 -8.27 -5.70 3.70
C CYS A 141 -8.16 -4.46 4.61
N GLU A 142 -8.64 -4.54 5.85
CA GLU A 142 -8.53 -3.43 6.81
C GLU A 142 -7.07 -3.12 7.13
N GLU A 143 -6.27 -4.12 7.52
CA GLU A 143 -4.84 -3.95 7.80
C GLU A 143 -4.05 -3.54 6.55
N GLN A 144 -4.36 -4.14 5.40
CA GLN A 144 -3.76 -3.75 4.13
C GLN A 144 -4.04 -2.28 3.81
N ASN A 145 -5.30 -1.83 3.96
CA ASN A 145 -5.68 -0.44 3.71
C ASN A 145 -5.02 0.53 4.70
N ARG A 146 -4.81 0.13 5.96
CA ARG A 146 -4.06 0.92 6.94
C ARG A 146 -2.63 1.16 6.47
N LEU A 147 -1.93 0.12 6.02
CA LEU A 147 -0.57 0.22 5.50
C LEU A 147 -0.50 1.05 4.20
N VAL A 148 -1.46 0.86 3.28
CA VAL A 148 -1.52 1.63 2.03
C VAL A 148 -1.73 3.11 2.31
N LYS A 149 -2.62 3.47 3.25
CA LYS A 149 -2.83 4.86 3.65
C LYS A 149 -1.57 5.47 4.26
N TRP A 150 -0.85 4.72 5.09
CA TRP A 150 0.40 5.19 5.69
C TRP A 150 1.47 5.40 4.63
N HIS A 151 1.70 4.42 3.74
CA HIS A 151 2.63 4.55 2.62
C HIS A 151 2.33 5.79 1.76
N ASN A 152 1.08 5.97 1.36
CA ASN A 152 0.64 7.14 0.59
C ASN A 152 0.85 8.46 1.34
N SER A 153 0.73 8.47 2.67
CA SER A 153 1.00 9.65 3.48
C SER A 153 2.49 9.99 3.49
N LEU A 154 3.36 8.98 3.67
CA LEU A 154 4.81 9.15 3.63
C LEU A 154 5.29 9.65 2.27
N GLU A 155 4.79 9.04 1.20
CA GLU A 155 5.13 9.44 -0.16
C GLU A 155 4.75 10.91 -0.42
N LYS A 156 3.53 11.31 -0.03
CA LYS A 156 3.08 12.70 -0.17
C LYS A 156 3.88 13.68 0.66
N GLU A 157 4.26 13.31 1.89
CA GLU A 157 5.04 14.17 2.77
C GLU A 157 6.46 14.39 2.22
N ILE A 158 7.10 13.31 1.74
CA ILE A 158 8.41 13.36 1.07
C ILE A 158 8.33 14.22 -0.19
N ASP A 159 7.34 13.98 -1.06
CA ASP A 159 7.17 14.75 -2.29
C ASP A 159 6.88 16.23 -2.02
N HIS A 160 6.01 16.53 -1.06
CA HIS A 160 5.68 17.89 -0.67
C HIS A 160 6.91 18.63 -0.14
N PHE A 161 7.73 17.96 0.68
CA PHE A 161 8.96 18.54 1.21
C PHE A 161 9.93 18.91 0.09
N PHE A 162 10.21 18.01 -0.85
CA PHE A 162 11.15 18.29 -1.94
C PHE A 162 10.62 19.28 -2.98
N ARG A 163 9.30 19.38 -3.18
CA ARG A 163 8.71 20.42 -4.04
C ARG A 163 8.83 21.81 -3.44
N ASN A 164 8.68 21.92 -2.12
CA ASN A 164 8.69 23.21 -1.42
C ASN A 164 10.08 23.63 -0.92
N ASN A 165 11.05 22.71 -0.93
CA ASN A 165 12.42 22.96 -0.49
C ASN A 165 13.37 22.51 -1.60
N ASP A 166 13.42 23.27 -2.70
CA ASP A 166 14.40 23.02 -3.75
C ASP A 166 15.80 23.45 -3.29
N ILE A 167 16.49 22.50 -2.67
CA ILE A 167 17.83 22.69 -2.11
C ILE A 167 18.82 23.09 -3.22
N GLY A 168 18.64 22.63 -4.45
CA GLY A 168 19.48 23.01 -5.59
C GLY A 168 19.38 24.51 -5.86
N SER A 169 18.15 25.00 -6.06
CA SER A 169 17.88 26.43 -6.27
C SER A 169 18.34 27.30 -5.09
N ILE A 170 18.12 26.83 -3.86
CA ILE A 170 18.50 27.55 -2.64
C ILE A 170 20.03 27.63 -2.50
N LEU A 171 20.76 26.54 -2.77
CA LEU A 171 22.23 26.53 -2.69
C LEU A 171 22.87 27.33 -3.82
N ASP A 172 22.29 27.31 -5.02
CA ASP A 172 22.73 28.15 -6.14
C ASP A 172 22.53 29.65 -5.83
N PHE A 173 21.39 30.02 -5.23
CA PHE A 173 21.16 31.38 -4.73
C PHE A 173 22.21 31.80 -3.70
N LEU A 174 22.51 30.94 -2.71
CA LEU A 174 23.53 31.19 -1.70
C LEU A 174 24.95 31.27 -2.28
N ARG A 175 25.24 30.53 -3.36
CA ARG A 175 26.51 30.60 -4.06
C ARG A 175 26.68 31.91 -4.80
N GLN A 176 25.62 32.40 -5.45
CA GLN A 176 25.60 33.69 -6.14
C GLN A 176 25.81 34.87 -5.18
N MET A 177 25.23 34.82 -3.97
CA MET A 177 25.45 35.86 -2.95
C MET A 177 26.88 35.90 -2.41
N ASN A 178 27.62 34.79 -2.45
CA ASN A 178 28.97 34.68 -1.93
C ASN A 178 30.07 34.97 -2.97
N SER A 179 29.72 35.34 -4.20
CA SER A 179 30.71 35.68 -5.24
C SER A 179 31.14 37.16 -5.12
N PRO A 180 32.43 37.45 -4.80
CA PRO A 180 32.91 38.81 -4.58
C PRO A 180 33.09 39.64 -5.86
N ASP A 181 33.03 39.02 -7.04
CA ASP A 181 33.13 39.72 -8.31
C ASP A 181 31.73 40.04 -8.86
N GLY A 182 31.33 41.28 -8.62
CA GLY A 182 30.10 41.89 -9.15
C GLY A 182 30.12 42.05 -10.67
N THR A 183 30.09 40.94 -11.42
CA THR A 183 29.59 40.97 -12.79
C THR A 183 28.07 40.87 -12.71
N ARG A 184 27.41 42.03 -12.70
CA ARG A 184 26.00 42.18 -13.07
C ARG A 184 25.78 41.55 -14.44
N SER A 185 25.49 40.27 -14.48
CA SER A 185 24.90 39.63 -15.65
C SER A 185 23.76 38.77 -15.16
N THR A 186 22.60 39.02 -15.74
CA THR A 186 21.42 38.15 -15.77
C THR A 186 20.80 37.80 -14.41
N ILE A 187 20.10 38.79 -13.84
CA ILE A 187 19.06 38.62 -12.79
C ILE A 187 17.90 37.67 -13.22
N LEU A 188 17.97 37.06 -14.42
CA LEU A 188 16.86 36.31 -15.02
C LEU A 188 17.22 34.91 -15.57
N ASP A 189 18.45 34.42 -15.42
CA ASP A 189 18.74 33.02 -15.76
C ASP A 189 18.69 32.14 -14.51
N THR A 190 17.47 31.77 -14.12
CA THR A 190 17.16 30.73 -13.13
C THR A 190 17.41 29.33 -13.69
N SER A 191 18.50 29.13 -14.44
CA SER A 191 18.83 27.81 -14.96
C SER A 191 19.78 27.13 -13.96
N PRO A 192 19.35 26.07 -13.25
CA PRO A 192 20.21 25.35 -12.33
C PRO A 192 21.45 24.84 -13.07
N GLY A 193 22.63 25.08 -12.51
CA GLY A 193 23.88 24.60 -13.11
C GLY A 193 23.93 23.06 -13.05
N PRO A 194 24.70 22.39 -13.94
CA PRO A 194 24.72 20.92 -14.01
C PRO A 194 25.19 20.19 -12.71
N GLY A 195 25.81 20.90 -11.76
CA GLY A 195 26.13 20.37 -10.41
C GLY A 195 24.95 20.41 -9.41
N SER A 196 24.02 21.34 -9.66
CA SER A 196 22.63 21.46 -9.20
C SER A 196 21.90 20.16 -8.88
N ASP A 197 21.57 19.51 -9.98
CA ASP A 197 20.73 18.34 -10.06
C ASP A 197 21.39 17.10 -9.46
N LYS A 198 22.72 17.00 -9.54
CA LYS A 198 23.44 15.85 -8.99
C LYS A 198 23.38 15.85 -7.46
N LEU A 199 23.63 16.99 -6.83
CA LEU A 199 23.53 17.15 -5.38
C LEU A 199 22.08 16.95 -4.91
N ASN A 200 21.10 17.50 -5.64
CA ASN A 200 19.68 17.35 -5.30
C ASN A 200 19.23 15.88 -5.36
N ARG A 201 19.74 15.09 -6.34
CA ARG A 201 19.50 13.64 -6.42
C ARG A 201 20.16 12.86 -5.29
N GLU A 202 21.41 13.16 -4.93
CA GLU A 202 22.13 12.50 -3.83
C GLU A 202 21.50 12.79 -2.46
N LEU A 203 20.89 13.97 -2.31
CA LEU A 203 20.17 14.40 -1.12
C LEU A 203 18.69 13.98 -1.15
N ARG A 204 18.18 13.34 -2.19
CA ARG A 204 16.78 12.94 -2.21
C ARG A 204 16.55 11.69 -1.37
N ILE A 205 15.50 11.74 -0.57
CA ILE A 205 14.99 10.56 0.15
C ILE A 205 13.91 9.95 -0.74
N PHE A 206 13.98 8.64 -0.92
CA PHE A 206 12.99 7.91 -1.67
C PHE A 206 12.00 7.26 -0.71
N PRO A 207 10.69 7.26 -1.04
CA PRO A 207 9.71 6.56 -0.24
C PRO A 207 10.04 5.07 -0.17
N PRO A 208 9.64 4.39 0.92
CA PRO A 208 9.81 2.94 1.05
C PRO A 208 8.96 2.19 0.00
N PRO A 209 9.22 0.90 -0.22
CA PRO A 209 8.42 0.08 -1.14
C PRO A 209 6.93 0.10 -0.78
N PRO A 210 6.04 0.09 -1.80
CA PRO A 210 4.60 0.06 -1.56
C PRO A 210 4.17 -1.30 -0.99
N VAL A 211 3.03 -1.33 -0.31
CA VAL A 211 2.46 -2.54 0.31
C VAL A 211 2.30 -3.68 -0.71
N SER A 212 1.94 -3.36 -1.95
CA SER A 212 1.75 -4.33 -3.05
C SER A 212 3.03 -5.06 -3.48
N ALA A 213 4.22 -4.58 -3.06
CA ALA A 213 5.48 -5.26 -3.33
C ALA A 213 5.67 -6.49 -2.43
N GLU A 214 5.02 -6.53 -1.26
CA GLU A 214 5.25 -7.57 -0.26
C GLU A 214 3.99 -8.34 0.15
N LEU A 215 2.81 -7.72 0.02
CA LEU A 215 1.53 -8.31 0.35
C LEU A 215 0.65 -8.47 -0.89
N VAL A 216 -0.13 -9.56 -0.93
CA VAL A 216 -1.10 -9.82 -1.99
C VAL A 216 -2.27 -8.84 -1.88
N ILE A 217 -2.58 -8.10 -2.93
CA ILE A 217 -3.74 -7.20 -2.94
C ILE A 217 -5.01 -8.02 -3.18
N LEU A 218 -5.94 -7.99 -2.22
CA LEU A 218 -7.20 -8.72 -2.29
C LEU A 218 -8.38 -7.76 -2.36
N PRO A 219 -9.41 -8.05 -3.19
CA PRO A 219 -10.62 -7.25 -3.20
C PRO A 219 -11.52 -7.58 -2.01
N LEU A 220 -12.25 -6.57 -1.55
CA LEU A 220 -13.41 -6.78 -0.68
C LEU A 220 -14.51 -7.49 -1.46
N ILE A 221 -15.08 -8.54 -0.86
CA ILE A 221 -16.23 -9.25 -1.43
C ILE A 221 -17.56 -8.62 -0.98
N PRO A 222 -18.66 -8.82 -1.73
CA PRO A 222 -19.95 -8.30 -1.36
C PRO A 222 -20.40 -8.80 0.02
N HIS A 223 -20.98 -7.92 0.85
CA HIS A 223 -21.51 -8.33 2.14
C HIS A 223 -22.55 -9.46 1.99
N PHE A 224 -22.60 -10.39 2.95
CA PHE A 224 -23.49 -11.55 2.90
C PHE A 224 -24.95 -11.19 2.57
N LYS A 225 -25.46 -10.06 3.08
CA LYS A 225 -26.83 -9.59 2.78
C LYS A 225 -27.07 -9.42 1.28
N ASN A 226 -26.09 -8.89 0.56
CA ASN A 226 -26.15 -8.64 -0.87
C ASN A 226 -25.78 -9.89 -1.69
N ALA A 227 -24.89 -10.73 -1.16
CA ALA A 227 -24.48 -11.98 -1.81
C ALA A 227 -25.51 -13.12 -1.68
N LYS A 228 -26.38 -13.08 -0.65
CA LYS A 228 -27.32 -14.16 -0.32
C LYS A 228 -28.19 -14.65 -1.50
N PRO A 229 -28.75 -13.79 -2.38
CA PRO A 229 -29.52 -14.26 -3.54
C PRO A 229 -28.64 -15.06 -4.52
N THR A 230 -27.47 -14.53 -4.86
CA THR A 230 -26.48 -15.17 -5.75
C THR A 230 -26.01 -16.50 -5.15
N LEU A 231 -25.61 -16.51 -3.88
CA LEU A 231 -25.17 -17.72 -3.18
C LEU A 231 -26.28 -18.78 -3.11
N LYS A 232 -27.55 -18.36 -2.99
CA LYS A 232 -28.67 -19.30 -3.03
C LYS A 232 -28.79 -19.95 -4.41
N GLN A 233 -28.58 -19.20 -5.50
CA GLN A 233 -28.61 -19.75 -6.85
C GLN A 233 -27.43 -20.70 -7.10
N LEU A 234 -26.23 -20.30 -6.68
CA LEU A 234 -25.02 -21.13 -6.79
C LEU A 234 -25.17 -22.44 -6.01
N ALA A 235 -25.62 -22.38 -4.75
CA ALA A 235 -25.85 -23.56 -3.92
C ALA A 235 -26.99 -24.46 -4.43
N LEU A 236 -27.95 -23.90 -5.19
CA LEU A 236 -28.99 -24.70 -5.85
C LEU A 236 -28.43 -25.45 -7.05
N ARG A 237 -27.67 -24.76 -7.90
CA ARG A 237 -27.02 -25.33 -9.10
C ARG A 237 -25.99 -26.40 -8.75
N ALA A 238 -25.23 -26.19 -7.67
CA ALA A 238 -24.24 -27.14 -7.18
C ALA A 238 -24.87 -28.36 -6.48
N PHE A 239 -26.16 -28.36 -6.13
CA PHE A 239 -26.74 -29.47 -5.38
C PHE A 239 -26.94 -30.71 -6.29
N PRO A 240 -26.42 -31.90 -5.92
CA PRO A 240 -26.58 -33.11 -6.73
C PRO A 240 -28.06 -33.44 -6.97
N GLY A 241 -28.46 -33.52 -8.24
CA GLY A 241 -29.84 -33.80 -8.65
C GLY A 241 -30.71 -32.56 -8.93
N TYR A 242 -30.13 -31.37 -8.97
CA TYR A 242 -30.82 -30.19 -9.50
C TYR A 242 -30.89 -30.27 -11.04
N GLN A 243 -32.02 -30.73 -11.58
CA GLN A 243 -32.37 -30.47 -12.98
C GLN A 243 -33.09 -29.12 -13.04
N ALA A 244 -32.50 -28.17 -13.77
CA ALA A 244 -33.20 -26.96 -14.16
C ALA A 244 -34.30 -27.36 -15.15
N ASN A 245 -35.54 -27.46 -14.66
CA ASN A 245 -36.72 -27.45 -15.52
C ASN A 245 -36.97 -26.03 -16.02
#